data_AF-A7RKL5-F1
#
_entry.id   AF-A7RKL5-F1
#
_cell.length_a   1.000
_cell.length_b   1.000
_cell.length_c   1.000
_cell.angle_alpha   90.00
_cell.angle_beta   90.00
_cell.angle_gamma   90.00
#
_symmetry.space_group_name_H-M   'P 1'
#
loop_
_entity.id
_entity.type
_entity.pdbx_description
1 polymer ?
#
loop_
_entity_poly.entity_id
_entity_poly.type
_entity_poly.pdbx_seq_one_letter_code
_entity_poly.pdbx_strand_id
1 'polypeptide(L)'
;MVEEDWFKGAVNVKPCPGCGFLIEKLDDGSCNEVLCKYCRVYFCWICGEVINGLHIFTCPLYGNKKFGLRRRILNYVGTGVGVPYLYLGAGLTITAGVVTAGVLGSPALLAKQVYEHERRLQSSATRRWLAVSGGIGLGLVGMPLLS
;
A
#
# COMPACT_ATOMS: atom_id res chain seq x y z
N MET A 1 24.80 -4.84 -53.64
CA MET A 1 24.17 -5.64 -52.58
C MET A 1 25.02 -5.43 -51.34
N VAL A 2 24.64 -4.47 -50.51
CA VAL A 2 25.39 -4.12 -49.29
C VAL A 2 24.99 -5.13 -48.22
N GLU A 3 25.98 -5.76 -47.60
CA GLU A 3 25.87 -6.75 -46.53
C GLU A 3 24.79 -6.42 -45.48
N GLU A 4 23.72 -7.21 -45.45
CA GLU A 4 22.68 -7.20 -44.40
C GLU A 4 23.10 -8.06 -43.18
N ASP A 5 24.33 -8.57 -43.15
CA ASP A 5 24.74 -9.62 -42.22
C ASP A 5 25.58 -9.16 -41.01
N TRP A 6 26.08 -7.92 -40.98
CA TRP A 6 26.92 -7.45 -39.86
C TRP A 6 26.12 -7.24 -38.55
N PHE A 7 24.80 -7.04 -38.64
CA PHE A 7 23.93 -6.92 -37.47
C PHE A 7 23.71 -8.25 -36.74
N LYS A 8 23.95 -9.40 -37.39
CA LYS A 8 23.78 -10.72 -36.76
C LYS A 8 24.79 -10.96 -35.62
N GLY A 9 25.86 -10.15 -35.56
CA GLY A 9 26.83 -10.10 -34.46
C GLY A 9 26.66 -8.94 -33.47
N ALA A 10 25.73 -8.00 -33.72
CA ALA A 10 25.40 -6.93 -32.76
C ALA A 10 24.34 -7.46 -31.79
N VAL A 11 24.78 -8.25 -30.80
CA VAL A 11 23.94 -9.12 -29.96
C VAL A 11 22.85 -8.38 -29.15
N ASN A 12 22.86 -7.05 -29.09
CA ASN A 12 22.00 -6.25 -28.21
C ASN A 12 21.31 -5.04 -28.87
N VAL A 13 20.84 -5.16 -30.12
CA VAL A 13 19.99 -4.13 -30.74
C VAL A 13 18.54 -4.62 -30.94
N LYS A 14 17.56 -3.75 -30.71
CA LYS A 14 16.13 -4.02 -30.94
C LYS A 14 15.44 -2.85 -31.65
N PRO A 15 14.51 -3.11 -32.58
CA PRO A 15 13.75 -2.04 -33.22
C PRO A 15 12.73 -1.43 -32.26
N CYS A 16 12.54 -0.13 -32.34
CA CYS A 16 11.49 0.58 -31.62
C CYS A 16 10.10 0.14 -32.15
N PRO A 17 9.14 -0.25 -31.28
CA PRO A 17 7.80 -0.66 -31.73
C PRO A 17 6.97 0.47 -32.34
N GLY A 18 7.32 1.74 -32.09
CA GLY A 18 6.59 2.89 -32.62
C GLY A 18 7.07 3.35 -33.99
N CYS A 19 8.36 3.24 -34.30
CA CYS A 19 8.95 3.82 -35.52
C CYS A 19 9.98 2.93 -36.23
N GLY A 20 10.31 1.75 -35.68
CA GLY A 20 11.30 0.83 -36.25
C GLY A 20 12.76 1.23 -36.04
N PHE A 21 13.05 2.41 -35.48
CA PHE A 21 14.42 2.85 -35.22
C PHE A 21 15.17 1.86 -34.33
N LEU A 22 16.38 1.46 -34.72
CA LEU A 22 17.19 0.49 -33.98
C LEU A 22 17.78 1.13 -32.72
N ILE A 23 17.59 0.47 -31.58
CA ILE A 23 18.03 0.95 -30.28
C ILE A 23 18.89 -0.13 -29.64
N GLU A 24 20.04 0.28 -29.09
CA GLU A 24 20.89 -0.54 -28.25
C GLU A 24 20.62 -0.24 -26.77
N LYS A 25 20.60 -1.28 -25.95
CA LYS A 25 20.60 -1.14 -24.48
C LYS A 25 21.85 -1.81 -23.92
N LEU A 26 22.49 -1.13 -22.97
CA LEU A 26 23.60 -1.69 -22.20
C LEU A 26 23.09 -2.73 -21.18
N ASP A 27 23.85 -3.81 -21.03
CA ASP A 27 23.61 -4.85 -20.01
C ASP A 27 24.23 -4.49 -18.65
N ASP A 28 24.14 -3.22 -18.26
CA ASP A 28 24.66 -2.65 -17.01
C ASP A 28 23.74 -2.89 -15.80
N GLY A 29 22.66 -3.66 -15.98
CA GLY A 29 21.63 -3.88 -14.96
C GLY A 29 20.61 -2.73 -14.85
N SER A 30 20.65 -1.75 -15.74
CA SER A 30 19.64 -0.68 -15.82
C SER A 30 18.23 -1.22 -16.11
N CYS A 31 17.22 -0.42 -15.77
CA CYS A 31 15.81 -0.74 -15.97
C CYS A 31 15.51 -1.13 -17.43
N ASN A 32 14.57 -2.05 -17.61
CA ASN A 32 14.12 -2.53 -18.91
C ASN A 32 13.18 -1.57 -19.65
N GLU A 33 12.84 -0.43 -19.05
CA GLU A 33 12.11 0.64 -19.70
C GLU A 33 13.05 1.48 -20.57
N VAL A 34 12.82 1.47 -21.88
CA VAL A 34 13.64 2.17 -22.87
C VAL A 34 12.81 3.25 -23.54
N LEU A 35 13.33 4.48 -23.55
CA LEU A 35 12.76 5.60 -24.29
C LEU A 35 13.39 5.66 -25.70
N CYS A 36 12.56 5.55 -26.74
CA CYS A 36 13.01 5.85 -28.09
C CYS A 36 13.32 7.35 -28.23
N LYS A 37 14.58 7.70 -28.54
CA LYS A 37 14.97 9.10 -28.73
C LYS A 37 14.34 9.76 -29.96
N TYR A 38 13.91 8.97 -30.95
CA TYR A 38 13.32 9.47 -32.19
C TYR A 38 11.81 9.73 -32.05
N CYS A 39 11.00 8.70 -31.77
CA CYS A 39 9.54 8.85 -31.66
C CYS A 39 9.01 9.03 -30.24
N ARG A 40 9.89 9.04 -29.22
CA ARG A 40 9.57 9.31 -27.81
C ARG A 40 8.62 8.30 -27.15
N VAL A 41 8.46 7.12 -27.73
CA VAL A 41 7.71 6.00 -27.14
C VAL A 41 8.56 5.28 -26.10
N TYR A 42 7.95 4.96 -24.96
CA TYR A 42 8.50 4.06 -23.95
C TYR A 42 8.11 2.61 -24.25
N PHE A 43 9.10 1.72 -24.32
CA PHE A 43 8.87 0.29 -24.57
C PHE A 43 9.76 -0.58 -23.69
N CYS A 44 9.36 -1.83 -23.51
CA CYS A 44 10.12 -2.78 -22.70
C CYS A 44 11.20 -3.45 -23.55
N TRP A 45 12.44 -3.39 -23.08
CA TRP A 45 13.57 -4.07 -23.70
C TRP A 45 13.34 -5.58 -23.83
N ILE A 46 12.70 -6.21 -22.83
CA ILE A 46 12.57 -7.68 -22.78
C ILE A 46 11.62 -8.20 -23.85
N CYS A 47 10.41 -7.64 -23.96
CA CYS A 47 9.39 -8.12 -24.89
C CYS A 47 9.22 -7.29 -26.16
N GLY A 48 9.79 -6.08 -26.22
CA GLY A 48 9.65 -5.17 -27.37
C GLY A 48 8.29 -4.48 -27.47
N GLU A 49 7.41 -4.63 -26.48
CA GLU A 49 6.07 -4.02 -26.48
C GLU A 49 6.11 -2.61 -25.85
N VAL A 50 5.20 -1.73 -26.29
CA VAL A 50 4.99 -0.42 -25.67
C VAL A 50 4.52 -0.60 -24.22
N ILE A 51 5.11 0.16 -23.30
CA ILE A 51 4.78 0.06 -21.88
C ILE A 51 3.40 0.66 -21.62
N ASN A 52 2.57 -0.09 -20.89
CA ASN A 52 1.29 0.36 -20.37
C ASN A 52 1.24 0.19 -18.84
N GLY A 53 0.20 0.71 -18.18
CA GLY A 53 0.09 0.69 -16.72
C GLY A 53 0.08 -0.72 -16.09
N LEU A 54 -0.22 -1.76 -16.86
CA LEU A 54 -0.21 -3.16 -16.38
C LEU A 54 1.08 -3.91 -16.72
N HIS A 55 2.02 -3.29 -17.43
CA HIS A 55 3.21 -3.98 -17.94
C HIS A 55 4.08 -4.55 -16.82
N ILE A 56 4.12 -3.87 -15.67
CA ILE A 56 4.83 -4.28 -14.45
C ILE A 56 4.44 -5.67 -13.96
N PHE A 57 3.22 -6.14 -14.27
CA PHE A 57 2.77 -7.49 -13.91
C PHE A 57 3.25 -8.56 -14.89
N THR A 58 3.70 -8.16 -16.08
CA THR A 58 3.98 -9.05 -17.20
C THR A 58 5.46 -9.26 -17.50
N CYS A 59 6.28 -8.24 -17.26
CA CYS A 59 7.73 -8.26 -17.46
C CYS A 59 8.42 -7.65 -16.24
N PRO A 60 9.65 -8.09 -15.90
CA PRO A 60 10.41 -7.48 -14.83
C PRO A 60 10.97 -6.11 -15.22
N LEU A 61 11.03 -5.20 -14.25
CA LEU A 61 11.76 -3.94 -14.39
C LEU A 61 13.28 -4.16 -14.48
N TYR A 62 13.80 -5.17 -13.78
CA TYR A 62 15.22 -5.51 -13.74
C TYR A 62 15.48 -6.97 -14.11
N GLY A 63 16.59 -7.24 -14.79
CA GLY A 63 16.99 -8.59 -15.23
C GLY A 63 16.47 -8.94 -16.63
N ASN A 64 16.85 -10.12 -17.12
CA ASN A 64 16.92 -10.34 -18.57
C ASN A 64 15.90 -11.34 -19.13
N LYS A 65 14.86 -11.72 -18.36
CA LYS A 65 13.89 -12.76 -18.77
C LYS A 65 12.45 -12.34 -18.50
N LYS A 66 11.57 -12.52 -19.49
CA LYS A 66 10.11 -12.30 -19.34
C LYS A 66 9.54 -13.21 -18.25
N PHE A 67 8.52 -12.74 -17.54
CA PHE A 67 7.85 -13.58 -16.55
C PHE A 67 7.08 -14.71 -17.22
N GLY A 68 7.29 -15.94 -16.75
CA GLY A 68 6.40 -17.05 -17.04
C GLY A 68 5.05 -16.91 -16.31
N LEU A 69 4.09 -17.77 -16.65
CA LEU A 69 2.71 -17.71 -16.13
C LEU A 69 2.64 -17.67 -14.60
N ARG A 70 3.38 -18.56 -13.92
CA ARG A 70 3.44 -18.62 -12.46
C ARG A 70 3.87 -17.28 -11.86
N ARG A 71 4.89 -16.63 -12.43
CA ARG A 71 5.40 -15.35 -11.93
C ARG A 71 4.44 -14.20 -12.23
N ARG A 72 3.79 -14.21 -13.39
CA ARG A 72 2.75 -13.22 -13.73
C ARG A 72 1.57 -13.29 -12.74
N ILE A 73 1.08 -14.49 -12.44
CA ILE A 73 -0.01 -14.69 -11.47
C ILE A 73 0.43 -14.27 -10.07
N LEU A 74 1.60 -14.73 -9.60
CA LEU A 74 2.12 -14.37 -8.28
C LEU A 74 2.28 -12.85 -8.12
N ASN A 75 2.81 -12.17 -9.14
CA ASN A 75 3.00 -10.73 -9.08
C ASN A 75 1.66 -9.98 -9.06
N TYR A 76 0.72 -10.35 -9.94
CA TYR A 76 -0.62 -9.74 -9.96
C TYR A 76 -1.38 -9.96 -8.66
N VAL A 77 -1.39 -11.18 -8.13
CA VAL A 77 -2.06 -11.50 -6.86
C VAL A 77 -1.39 -10.79 -5.69
N GLY A 78 -0.05 -10.78 -5.62
CA GLY A 78 0.67 -10.14 -4.53
C GLY A 78 0.54 -8.62 -4.53
N THR A 79 0.94 -7.96 -5.61
CA THR A 79 1.04 -6.50 -5.68
C THR A 79 -0.25 -5.84 -6.18
N GLY A 80 -0.92 -6.42 -7.18
CA GLY A 80 -2.14 -5.86 -7.77
C GLY A 80 -3.39 -6.05 -6.90
N VAL A 81 -3.50 -7.15 -6.16
CA VAL A 81 -4.69 -7.48 -5.34
C VAL A 81 -4.36 -7.48 -3.84
N GLY A 82 -3.28 -8.15 -3.45
CA GLY A 82 -2.92 -8.38 -2.05
C GLY A 82 -2.62 -7.08 -1.31
N VAL A 83 -1.77 -6.22 -1.87
CA VAL A 83 -1.41 -4.94 -1.24
C VAL A 83 -2.63 -4.04 -1.00
N PRO A 84 -3.49 -3.74 -1.99
CA PRO A 84 -4.71 -2.96 -1.75
C PRO A 84 -5.61 -3.56 -0.66
N TYR A 85 -5.80 -4.87 -0.66
CA TYR A 85 -6.64 -5.54 0.33
C TYR A 85 -6.05 -5.47 1.74
N LEU A 86 -4.73 -5.61 1.87
CA LEU A 86 -4.03 -5.47 3.15
C LEU A 86 -4.19 -4.06 3.73
N TYR A 87 -4.08 -3.01 2.91
CA TYR A 87 -4.28 -1.63 3.36
C TYR A 87 -5.71 -1.37 3.82
N LEU A 88 -6.71 -1.88 3.08
CA LEU A 88 -8.12 -1.78 3.47
C LEU A 88 -8.41 -2.52 4.78
N GLY A 89 -7.91 -3.75 4.91
CA GLY A 89 -8.10 -4.58 6.11
C GLY A 89 -7.40 -4.02 7.35
N ALA A 90 -6.15 -3.58 7.22
CA ALA A 90 -5.40 -2.99 8.32
C ALA A 90 -5.99 -1.64 8.77
N GLY A 91 -6.50 -0.83 7.83
CA GLY A 91 -7.16 0.43 8.17
C GLY A 91 -8.37 0.24 9.09
N LEU A 92 -9.20 -0.78 8.81
CA LEU A 92 -10.37 -1.13 9.62
C LEU A 92 -10.00 -1.59 11.03
N THR A 93 -8.97 -2.43 11.18
CA THR A 93 -8.59 -2.96 12.50
C THR A 93 -7.95 -1.89 13.38
N ILE A 94 -7.10 -1.03 12.81
CA ILE A 94 -6.44 0.06 13.54
C ILE A 94 -7.49 1.07 14.04
N THR A 95 -8.41 1.50 13.17
CA THR A 95 -9.45 2.46 13.57
C THR A 95 -10.40 1.88 14.61
N ALA A 96 -10.86 0.64 14.45
CA ALA A 96 -11.71 -0.02 15.44
C ALA A 96 -11.04 -0.13 16.81
N GLY A 97 -9.74 -0.49 16.85
CA GLY A 97 -8.99 -0.60 18.11
C GLY A 97 -8.86 0.72 18.86
N VAL A 98 -8.50 1.80 18.16
CA VAL A 98 -8.33 3.14 18.76
C VAL A 98 -9.66 3.68 19.26
N VAL A 99 -10.73 3.56 18.47
CA VAL A 99 -12.08 4.00 18.88
C VAL A 99 -12.55 3.21 20.08
N THR A 100 -12.41 1.88 20.08
CA THR A 100 -12.84 1.03 21.20
C THR A 100 -12.10 1.38 22.48
N ALA A 101 -10.78 1.58 22.42
CA ALA A 101 -9.97 1.96 23.58
C ALA A 101 -10.32 3.37 24.10
N GLY A 102 -10.55 4.33 23.22
CA GLY A 102 -10.96 5.69 23.62
C GLY A 102 -12.35 5.73 24.24
N VAL A 103 -13.32 5.06 23.61
CA VAL A 103 -14.73 5.08 24.02
C VAL A 103 -14.98 4.25 25.28
N LEU A 104 -14.37 3.06 25.41
CA LEU A 104 -14.58 2.19 26.58
C LEU A 104 -13.52 2.37 27.68
N GLY A 105 -12.28 2.68 27.31
CA GLY A 105 -11.16 2.77 28.25
C GLY A 105 -11.23 4.02 29.12
N SER A 106 -11.52 5.18 28.53
CA SER A 106 -11.52 6.44 29.29
C SER A 106 -12.62 6.49 30.37
N PRO A 107 -13.89 6.09 30.12
CA PRO A 107 -14.90 6.10 31.17
C PRO A 107 -14.63 5.03 32.23
N ALA A 108 -14.06 3.87 31.87
CA ALA A 108 -13.72 2.82 32.83
C ALA A 108 -12.64 3.27 33.82
N LEU A 109 -11.62 4.01 33.35
CA LEU A 109 -10.59 4.58 34.21
C LEU A 109 -11.15 5.64 35.15
N LEU A 110 -11.96 6.56 34.62
CA LEU A 110 -12.61 7.60 35.42
C LEU A 110 -13.57 6.99 36.44
N ALA A 111 -14.38 6.00 36.04
CA ALA A 111 -15.26 5.27 36.93
C ALA A 111 -14.49 4.57 38.07
N LYS A 112 -13.35 3.95 37.76
CA LYS A 112 -12.48 3.33 38.77
C LYS A 112 -11.91 4.37 39.74
N GLN A 113 -11.44 5.52 39.24
CA GLN A 113 -10.92 6.59 40.07
C GLN A 113 -11.98 7.15 41.02
N VAL A 114 -13.18 7.45 40.52
CA VAL A 114 -14.32 7.95 41.31
C VAL A 114 -14.75 6.90 42.35
N TYR A 115 -14.86 5.63 41.94
CA TYR A 115 -15.23 4.56 42.85
C TYR A 115 -14.23 4.36 43.99
N GLU A 116 -12.92 4.38 43.69
CA GLU A 116 -11.86 4.27 44.70
C GLU A 116 -11.77 5.49 45.62
N HIS A 117 -12.06 6.69 45.10
CA HIS A 117 -12.14 7.91 45.90
C HIS A 117 -13.26 7.82 46.94
N GLU A 118 -14.47 7.46 46.51
CA GLU A 118 -15.63 7.24 47.38
C GLU A 118 -15.42 6.09 48.36
N ARG A 119 -14.74 5.01 47.93
CA ARG A 119 -14.36 3.92 48.83
C ARG A 119 -13.42 4.38 49.94
N ARG A 120 -12.46 5.26 49.64
CA ARG A 120 -11.55 5.86 50.64
C ARG A 120 -12.29 6.73 51.65
N LEU A 121 -13.35 7.41 51.21
CA LEU A 121 -14.26 8.16 52.09
C LEU A 121 -15.19 7.26 52.92
N GLN A 122 -15.04 5.93 52.86
CA GLN A 122 -15.90 4.94 53.51
C GLN A 122 -17.41 5.12 53.19
N SER A 123 -17.75 5.64 52.01
CA SER A 123 -19.15 5.90 51.65
C SER A 123 -19.94 4.61 51.40
N SER A 124 -21.27 4.67 51.49
CA SER A 124 -22.15 3.53 51.26
C SER A 124 -22.14 3.07 49.80
N ALA A 125 -22.45 1.80 49.55
CA ALA A 125 -22.46 1.22 48.20
C ALA A 125 -23.34 2.03 47.22
N THR A 126 -24.51 2.49 47.67
CA THR A 126 -25.43 3.31 46.87
C THR A 126 -24.81 4.65 46.47
N ARG A 127 -24.09 5.32 47.38
CA ARG A 127 -23.38 6.58 47.08
C ARG A 127 -22.26 6.37 46.06
N ARG A 128 -21.50 5.27 46.17
CA ARG A 128 -20.44 4.93 45.21
C ARG A 128 -21.00 4.77 43.80
N TRP A 129 -22.08 4.01 43.65
CA TRP A 129 -22.71 3.78 42.35
C TRP A 129 -23.37 5.04 41.79
N LEU A 130 -23.97 5.89 42.63
CA LEU A 130 -24.52 7.19 42.21
C LEU A 130 -23.43 8.16 41.74
N ALA A 131 -22.27 8.22 42.41
CA ALA A 131 -21.15 9.06 42.01
C ALA A 131 -20.57 8.63 40.65
N VAL A 132 -20.39 7.31 40.45
CA VAL A 132 -19.90 6.76 39.19
C VAL A 132 -20.88 7.03 38.03
N SER A 133 -22.17 6.75 38.23
CA SER A 133 -23.19 6.98 37.19
C SER A 133 -23.42 8.47 36.91
N GLY A 134 -23.39 9.32 37.94
CA GLY A 134 -23.44 10.77 37.80
C GLY A 134 -22.25 11.34 37.02
N GLY A 135 -21.04 10.87 37.31
CA GLY A 135 -19.82 11.29 36.59
C GLY A 135 -19.84 10.91 35.10
N ILE A 136 -20.29 9.70 34.76
CA ILE A 136 -20.47 9.27 33.36
C ILE A 136 -21.54 10.11 32.66
N GLY A 137 -22.68 10.35 33.30
CA GLY A 137 -23.78 11.15 32.74
C GLY A 137 -23.39 12.60 32.46
N LEU A 138 -22.70 13.25 33.41
CA LEU A 138 -22.16 14.61 33.23
C LEU A 138 -21.12 14.68 32.11
N GLY A 139 -20.28 13.66 31.96
CA GLY A 139 -19.31 13.58 30.87
C GLY A 139 -19.98 13.49 29.49
N LEU A 140 -20.98 12.63 29.33
CA LEU A 140 -21.68 12.46 28.05
C LEU A 140 -22.49 13.69 27.63
N VAL A 141 -23.09 14.41 28.58
CA VAL A 141 -23.93 15.59 28.31
C VAL A 141 -23.11 16.88 28.24
N GLY A 142 -22.04 16.99 29.02
CA GLY A 142 -21.22 18.20 29.10
C GLY A 142 -20.20 18.35 27.96
N MET A 143 -19.65 17.25 27.44
CA MET A 143 -18.65 17.28 26.36
C MET A 143 -19.13 17.98 25.07
N PRO A 144 -20.37 17.76 24.57
CA PRO A 144 -20.88 18.45 23.37
C PRO A 144 -21.11 19.96 23.55
N LEU A 145 -21.17 20.44 24.79
CA LEU A 145 -21.40 21.86 25.11
C LEU A 145 -20.09 22.65 25.25
N LEU A 146 -18.95 21.95 25.35
CA LEU A 146 -17.62 22.52 25.51
C LEU A 146 -16.80 22.49 24.21
N SER A 147 -17.35 21.91 23.14
CA SER A 147 -16.76 21.84 21.79
C SER A 147 -17.14 23.03 20.92
#